data_AF-A0A3D2U2Z7-F1
#
_entry.id   AF-A0A3D2U2Z7-F1
#
_cell.length_a   1.000
_cell.length_b   1.000
_cell.length_c   1.000
_cell.angle_alpha   90.00
_cell.angle_beta   90.00
_cell.angle_gamma   90.00
#
_symmetry.space_group_name_H-M   'P 1'
#
loop_
_entity.id
_entity.type
_entity.pdbx_description
1 polymer ?
#
loop_
_entity_poly.entity_id
_entity_poly.type
_entity_poly.pdbx_seq_one_letter_code
_entity_poly.pdbx_strand_id
1 'polypeptide(L)'
;MAGPHFAPSTHNVADQETRKMPLAPKSQIKLGMVTYLWGAKWDLPELIGNCQKTGFDGVELRSTHKHGVEVTLNKAQRAEVKARFADSPVTLVGLGSACEYHSADHGVVKQNIDLTRQFLELSRDVGGSGVKVRPNGFVKGEDRRRTIQRIGEALRTCAKSADEFEQQIRLEVHGRGTKDPAVIRQIVDIADHPRVTVCWNSNPGETIDGSLETNFNRLANRLGDVIHIHDLFDERYP
;
A
#
# COMPACT_ATOMS: atom_id res chain seq x y z
N MET A 1 -65.11 -8.63 -52.12
CA MET A 1 -65.29 -7.72 -50.97
C MET A 1 -63.91 -7.36 -50.47
N ALA A 2 -63.53 -6.09 -50.61
CA ALA A 2 -62.20 -5.58 -50.32
C ALA A 2 -62.01 -5.41 -48.80
N GLY A 3 -60.91 -5.95 -48.27
CA GLY A 3 -60.46 -5.72 -46.89
C GLY A 3 -59.78 -4.35 -46.73
N PRO A 4 -59.68 -3.83 -45.50
CA PRO A 4 -59.45 -2.41 -45.26
C PRO A 4 -58.01 -1.97 -45.52
N HIS A 5 -57.91 -0.76 -46.05
CA HIS A 5 -56.70 0.03 -46.28
C HIS A 5 -55.89 0.24 -44.99
N PHE A 6 -54.60 -0.08 -45.04
CA PHE A 6 -53.60 0.39 -44.07
C PHE A 6 -53.24 1.85 -44.38
N ALA A 7 -53.44 2.74 -43.40
CA ALA A 7 -52.84 4.07 -43.40
C ALA A 7 -51.44 4.00 -42.76
N PRO A 8 -50.39 4.59 -43.33
CA PRO A 8 -49.08 4.63 -42.69
C PRO A 8 -49.07 5.69 -41.59
N SER A 9 -48.79 5.27 -40.36
CA SER A 9 -48.52 6.18 -39.24
C SER A 9 -47.17 6.85 -39.44
N THR A 10 -47.18 8.17 -39.58
CA THR A 10 -45.97 9.01 -39.55
C THR A 10 -45.37 8.97 -38.14
N HIS A 11 -44.30 8.21 -37.94
CA HIS A 11 -43.46 8.36 -36.75
C HIS A 11 -42.55 9.55 -36.96
N ASN A 12 -42.80 10.57 -36.13
CA ASN A 12 -42.07 11.83 -36.10
C ASN A 12 -40.64 11.55 -35.62
N VAL A 13 -39.66 11.75 -36.50
CA VAL A 13 -38.24 11.70 -36.18
C VAL A 13 -37.84 13.10 -35.73
N ALA A 14 -37.98 13.40 -34.44
CA ALA A 14 -37.40 14.60 -33.85
C ALA A 14 -37.09 14.37 -32.36
N ASP A 15 -35.87 14.75 -32.00
CA ASP A 15 -35.34 14.96 -30.65
C ASP A 15 -35.06 13.71 -29.78
N GLN A 16 -34.05 12.95 -30.19
CA GLN A 16 -33.14 12.33 -29.22
C GLN A 16 -32.07 13.36 -28.83
N GLU A 17 -32.39 14.22 -27.86
CA GLU A 17 -31.37 14.95 -27.11
C GLU A 17 -30.37 13.92 -26.56
N THR A 18 -29.10 14.09 -26.92
CA THR A 18 -27.99 13.33 -26.35
C THR A 18 -27.91 13.68 -24.87
N ARG A 19 -28.53 12.83 -24.04
CA ARG A 19 -28.44 12.91 -22.59
C ARG A 19 -26.98 12.69 -22.20
N LYS A 20 -26.20 13.77 -22.08
CA LYS A 20 -24.85 13.75 -21.53
C LYS A 20 -24.95 13.14 -20.13
N MET A 21 -24.50 11.90 -20.00
CA MET A 21 -24.35 11.29 -18.69
C MET A 21 -23.40 12.18 -17.88
N PRO A 22 -23.76 12.57 -16.65
CA PRO A 22 -22.84 13.32 -15.80
C PRO A 22 -21.56 12.50 -15.66
N LEU A 23 -20.40 13.12 -15.91
CA LEU A 23 -19.12 12.49 -15.63
C LEU A 23 -19.14 12.02 -14.17
N ALA A 24 -18.81 10.74 -13.96
CA ALA A 24 -18.58 10.24 -12.61
C ALA A 24 -17.57 11.17 -11.91
N PRO A 25 -17.77 11.49 -10.62
CA PRO A 25 -16.82 12.32 -9.88
C PRO A 25 -15.42 11.72 -10.04
N LYS A 26 -14.42 12.57 -10.35
CA LYS A 26 -13.03 12.14 -10.45
C LYS A 26 -12.67 11.40 -9.15
N SER A 27 -12.30 10.13 -9.29
CA SER A 27 -11.81 9.32 -8.17
C SER A 27 -10.69 10.07 -7.46
N GLN A 28 -10.74 10.10 -6.12
CA GLN A 28 -9.65 10.62 -5.30
C GLN A 28 -8.47 9.63 -5.19
N ILE A 29 -8.65 8.39 -5.66
CA ILE A 29 -7.62 7.36 -5.65
C ILE A 29 -6.63 7.63 -6.77
N LYS A 30 -5.35 7.69 -6.41
CA LYS A 30 -4.23 7.84 -7.32
C LYS A 30 -3.54 6.50 -7.53
N LEU A 31 -3.12 6.22 -8.76
CA LEU A 31 -2.39 4.99 -9.06
C LEU A 31 -0.89 5.20 -8.83
N GLY A 32 -0.29 4.33 -8.03
CA GLY A 32 1.16 4.33 -7.77
C GLY A 32 1.77 2.97 -8.04
N MET A 33 3.10 2.88 -7.96
CA MET A 33 3.82 1.62 -8.11
C MET A 33 4.74 1.33 -6.91
N VAL A 34 4.90 0.06 -6.57
CA VAL A 34 5.93 -0.41 -5.64
C VAL A 34 7.13 -0.87 -6.46
N THR A 35 8.36 -0.48 -6.09
CA THR A 35 9.54 -0.84 -6.90
C THR A 35 9.94 -2.32 -6.83
N TYR A 36 9.11 -3.22 -6.29
CA TYR A 36 9.47 -4.61 -5.98
C TYR A 36 9.87 -5.42 -7.23
N LEU A 37 8.96 -5.58 -8.18
CA LEU A 37 9.24 -6.28 -9.44
C LEU A 37 9.58 -5.29 -10.55
N TRP A 38 8.84 -4.19 -10.61
CA TRP A 38 9.02 -3.13 -11.60
C TRP A 38 9.90 -2.04 -11.00
N GLY A 39 10.80 -1.46 -11.79
CA GLY A 39 11.67 -0.39 -11.30
C GLY A 39 12.81 -0.80 -10.37
N ALA A 40 12.93 -2.07 -9.97
CA ALA A 40 14.03 -2.54 -9.12
C ALA A 40 15.43 -2.26 -9.70
N LYS A 41 15.54 -2.22 -11.04
CA LYS A 41 16.78 -1.97 -11.79
C LYS A 41 16.89 -0.55 -12.37
N TRP A 42 15.94 0.33 -12.05
CA TRP A 42 16.00 1.72 -12.47
C TRP A 42 16.74 2.54 -11.42
N ASP A 43 17.55 3.49 -11.87
CA ASP A 43 18.00 4.55 -10.98
C ASP A 43 16.84 5.54 -10.72
N LEU A 44 17.04 6.46 -9.78
CA LEU A 44 15.98 7.37 -9.37
C LEU A 44 15.48 8.29 -10.52
N PRO A 45 16.34 8.90 -11.35
CA PRO A 45 15.91 9.66 -12.52
C PRO A 45 15.08 8.84 -13.52
N GLU A 46 15.53 7.63 -13.87
CA GLU A 46 14.81 6.74 -14.79
C GLU A 46 13.44 6.35 -14.22
N LEU A 47 13.37 6.02 -12.93
CA LEU A 47 12.14 5.66 -12.24
C LEU A 47 11.10 6.79 -12.26
N ILE A 48 11.50 8.01 -11.89
CA ILE A 48 10.61 9.19 -11.90
C ILE A 48 10.14 9.48 -13.33
N GLY A 49 11.07 9.48 -14.30
CA GLY A 49 10.75 9.72 -15.70
C GLY A 49 9.77 8.69 -16.28
N ASN A 50 9.89 7.42 -15.89
CA ASN A 50 8.96 6.38 -16.32
C ASN A 50 7.58 6.54 -15.67
N CYS A 51 7.50 6.88 -14.38
CA CYS A 51 6.22 7.16 -13.72
C CYS A 51 5.49 8.34 -14.39
N GLN A 52 6.22 9.43 -14.68
CA GLN A 52 5.67 10.59 -15.41
C GLN A 52 5.10 10.22 -16.78
N LYS A 53 5.84 9.44 -17.58
CA LYS A 53 5.41 9.05 -18.94
C LYS A 53 4.19 8.14 -18.94
N THR A 54 4.03 7.34 -17.90
CA THR A 54 2.97 6.33 -17.79
C THR A 54 1.76 6.82 -16.99
N GLY A 55 1.86 7.97 -16.32
CA GLY A 55 0.78 8.54 -15.51
C GLY A 55 0.65 7.91 -14.12
N PHE A 56 1.67 7.21 -13.64
CA PHE A 56 1.71 6.78 -12.24
C PHE A 56 2.02 8.00 -11.36
N ASP A 57 1.08 8.31 -10.47
CA ASP A 57 1.10 9.50 -9.62
C ASP A 57 2.07 9.39 -8.44
N GLY A 58 2.51 8.18 -8.08
CA GLY A 58 3.39 7.98 -6.94
C GLY A 58 4.14 6.67 -6.93
N VAL A 59 5.13 6.59 -6.03
CA VAL A 59 6.00 5.42 -5.88
C VAL A 59 6.29 5.08 -4.42
N GLU A 60 6.21 3.80 -4.08
CA GLU A 60 6.82 3.24 -2.87
C GLU A 60 8.18 2.61 -3.23
N LEU A 61 9.25 3.13 -2.64
CA LEU A 61 10.62 2.70 -2.92
C LEU A 61 11.03 1.56 -2.01
N ARG A 62 11.23 0.37 -2.56
CA ARG A 62 11.74 -0.79 -1.82
C ARG A 62 13.23 -0.65 -1.55
N SER A 63 13.64 -0.92 -0.31
CA SER A 63 15.06 -0.98 0.06
C SER A 63 15.82 -2.02 -0.76
N THR A 64 17.13 -1.83 -0.90
CA THR A 64 18.14 -2.60 -1.66
C THR A 64 18.07 -2.49 -3.18
N HIS A 65 17.24 -1.61 -3.71
CA HIS A 65 17.02 -1.46 -5.16
C HIS A 65 17.91 -0.38 -5.78
N LYS A 66 18.06 -0.41 -7.11
CA LYS A 66 19.05 0.42 -7.84
C LYS A 66 18.83 1.94 -7.69
N HIS A 67 17.63 2.40 -7.37
CA HIS A 67 17.38 3.83 -7.07
C HIS A 67 18.17 4.34 -5.85
N GLY A 68 18.66 3.45 -4.98
CA GLY A 68 19.67 3.75 -3.96
C GLY A 68 19.17 4.62 -2.80
N VAL A 69 17.86 4.64 -2.53
CA VAL A 69 17.29 5.40 -1.41
C VAL A 69 17.34 4.53 -0.16
N GLU A 70 18.45 4.63 0.56
CA GLU A 70 18.81 3.77 1.69
C GLU A 70 19.15 4.55 2.96
N VAL A 71 19.08 3.87 4.12
CA VAL A 71 19.38 4.49 5.43
C VAL A 71 20.81 5.02 5.54
N THR A 72 21.71 4.51 4.71
CA THR A 72 23.12 4.91 4.61
C THR A 72 23.32 6.26 3.91
N LEU A 73 22.29 6.83 3.26
CA LEU A 73 22.38 8.16 2.66
C LEU A 73 22.66 9.22 3.72
N ASN A 74 23.62 10.09 3.41
CA ASN A 74 23.90 11.27 4.23
C ASN A 74 22.86 12.38 3.99
N LYS A 75 22.90 13.44 4.81
CA LYS A 75 21.92 14.54 4.75
C LYS A 75 21.83 15.22 3.38
N ALA A 76 22.96 15.44 2.70
CA ALA A 76 22.97 16.10 1.39
C ALA A 76 22.31 15.21 0.32
N GLN A 77 22.59 13.90 0.34
CA GLN A 77 21.97 12.94 -0.57
C GLN A 77 20.47 12.81 -0.33
N ARG A 78 20.02 12.81 0.94
CA ARG A 78 18.58 12.79 1.28
C ARG A 78 17.87 14.04 0.75
N ALA A 79 18.50 15.22 0.90
CA ALA A 79 17.97 16.47 0.36
C ALA A 79 17.88 16.45 -1.18
N GLU A 80 18.86 15.85 -1.85
CA GLU A 80 18.83 15.67 -3.31
C GLU A 80 17.67 14.77 -3.75
N VAL A 81 17.44 13.64 -3.06
CA VAL A 81 16.29 12.76 -3.33
C VAL A 81 14.97 13.54 -3.17
N LYS A 82 14.84 14.29 -2.07
CA LYS A 82 13.64 15.12 -1.82
C LYS A 82 13.41 16.15 -2.93
N ALA A 83 14.47 16.84 -3.35
CA ALA A 83 14.39 17.83 -4.42
C ALA A 83 13.92 17.21 -5.74
N ARG A 84 14.46 16.03 -6.11
CA ARG A 84 14.06 15.32 -7.33
C ARG A 84 12.57 14.98 -7.37
N PHE A 85 11.99 14.56 -6.25
CA PHE A 85 10.55 14.32 -6.16
C PHE A 85 9.75 15.62 -6.20
N ALA A 86 10.19 16.66 -5.49
CA ALA A 86 9.55 17.98 -5.50
C ALA A 86 9.54 18.64 -6.89
N ASP A 87 10.57 18.39 -7.70
CA ASP A 87 10.70 18.87 -9.09
C ASP A 87 9.94 17.97 -10.09
N SER A 88 9.13 17.03 -9.61
CA SER A 88 8.35 16.09 -10.40
C SER A 88 6.88 16.07 -9.98
N PRO A 89 5.94 15.64 -10.85
CA PRO A 89 4.56 15.40 -10.44
C PRO A 89 4.39 14.07 -9.68
N VAL A 90 5.45 13.27 -9.55
CA VAL A 90 5.41 11.95 -8.92
C VAL A 90 5.60 12.11 -7.41
N THR A 91 4.66 11.59 -6.64
CA THR A 91 4.72 11.61 -5.17
C THR A 91 5.59 10.46 -4.68
N LEU A 92 6.59 10.74 -3.84
CA LEU A 92 7.19 9.69 -3.01
C LEU A 92 6.20 9.30 -1.90
N VAL A 93 5.59 8.13 -2.04
CA VAL A 93 4.59 7.63 -1.07
C VAL A 93 5.27 7.19 0.23
N GLY A 94 6.45 6.59 0.13
CA GLY A 94 7.16 6.05 1.27
C GLY A 94 8.20 5.01 0.89
N LEU A 95 8.70 4.32 1.90
CA LEU A 95 9.77 3.33 1.76
C LEU A 95 9.27 1.93 2.15
N GLY A 96 9.46 0.97 1.23
CA GLY A 96 9.17 -0.44 1.46
C GLY A 96 10.36 -1.13 2.10
N SER A 97 10.35 -1.27 3.44
CA SER A 97 11.40 -2.00 4.15
C SER A 97 11.13 -3.51 4.21
N ALA A 98 12.17 -4.29 4.49
CA ALA A 98 12.05 -5.71 4.83
C ALA A 98 11.95 -5.95 6.35
N CYS A 99 11.73 -4.90 7.16
CA CYS A 99 11.72 -5.01 8.62
C CYS A 99 10.59 -5.94 9.11
N GLU A 100 10.92 -6.82 10.03
CA GLU A 100 10.03 -7.86 10.55
C GLU A 100 10.32 -8.20 12.02
N TYR A 101 9.29 -8.64 12.75
CA TYR A 101 9.34 -8.69 14.21
C TYR A 101 8.91 -10.03 14.81
N HIS A 102 8.90 -11.07 13.98
CA HIS A 102 8.39 -12.40 14.37
C HIS A 102 9.44 -13.29 15.04
N SER A 103 10.74 -13.05 14.82
CA SER A 103 11.84 -13.90 15.31
C SER A 103 11.75 -14.19 16.81
N ALA A 104 12.04 -15.42 17.23
CA ALA A 104 12.16 -15.77 18.65
C ALA A 104 13.43 -15.15 19.29
N ASP A 105 14.41 -14.75 18.48
CA ASP A 105 15.59 -14.04 18.93
C ASP A 105 15.28 -12.56 19.14
N HIS A 106 15.29 -12.13 20.40
CA HIS A 106 15.06 -10.73 20.80
C HIS A 106 16.09 -9.76 20.21
N GLY A 107 17.33 -10.20 19.95
CA GLY A 107 18.35 -9.40 19.29
C GLY A 107 17.96 -9.05 17.85
N VAL A 108 17.44 -10.03 17.10
CA VAL A 108 16.94 -9.81 15.74
C VAL A 108 15.74 -8.87 15.72
N VAL A 109 14.80 -9.02 16.68
CA VAL A 109 13.65 -8.12 16.80
C VAL A 109 14.11 -6.69 17.10
N LYS A 110 15.06 -6.53 18.04
CA LYS A 110 15.61 -5.22 18.38
C LYS A 110 16.29 -4.55 17.18
N GLN A 111 17.10 -5.29 16.43
CA GLN A 111 17.74 -4.79 15.21
C GLN A 111 16.71 -4.28 14.19
N ASN A 112 15.60 -5.00 14.01
CA ASN A 112 14.53 -4.58 13.11
C ASN A 112 13.79 -3.33 13.61
N ILE A 113 13.58 -3.19 14.93
CA ILE A 113 13.01 -1.97 15.53
C ILE A 113 13.94 -0.77 15.28
N ASP A 114 15.25 -0.93 15.56
CA ASP A 114 16.25 0.12 15.36
C ASP A 114 16.35 0.52 13.88
N LEU A 115 16.29 -0.45 12.96
CA LEU A 115 16.28 -0.21 11.52
C LEU A 115 14.99 0.48 11.06
N THR A 116 13.84 0.13 11.64
CA THR A 116 12.55 0.79 11.34
C THR A 116 12.62 2.26 11.70
N ARG A 117 13.20 2.62 12.85
CA ARG A 117 13.42 4.02 13.23
C ARG A 117 14.26 4.77 12.19
N GLN A 118 15.34 4.16 11.69
CA GLN A 118 16.19 4.75 10.65
C GLN A 118 15.43 4.95 9.33
N PHE A 119 14.58 4.00 8.93
CA PHE A 119 13.73 4.15 7.75
C PHE A 119 12.67 5.24 7.92
N LEU A 120 12.06 5.38 9.11
CA LEU A 120 11.11 6.45 9.39
C LEU A 120 11.79 7.82 9.27
N GLU A 121 12.99 7.94 9.82
CA GLU A 121 13.79 9.15 9.69
C GLU A 121 14.15 9.45 8.23
N LEU A 122 14.61 8.44 7.50
CA LEU A 122 14.93 8.56 6.07
C LEU A 122 13.69 8.99 5.29
N SER A 123 12.55 8.31 5.47
CA SER A 123 11.29 8.60 4.78
C SER A 123 10.89 10.07 4.95
N ARG A 124 10.90 10.58 6.20
CA ARG A 124 10.71 12.01 6.48
C ARG A 124 11.67 12.88 5.68
N ASP A 125 12.97 12.57 5.73
CA ASP A 125 14.01 13.39 5.09
C ASP A 125 13.90 13.45 3.57
N VAL A 126 13.47 12.36 2.94
CA VAL A 126 13.29 12.28 1.49
C VAL A 126 11.91 12.72 1.03
N GLY A 127 11.01 13.08 1.96
CA GLY A 127 9.67 13.61 1.67
C GLY A 127 8.56 12.57 1.54
N GLY A 128 8.79 11.34 2.00
CA GLY A 128 7.75 10.30 2.12
C GLY A 128 6.85 10.50 3.34
N SER A 129 5.75 9.74 3.38
CA SER A 129 4.75 9.81 4.48
C SER A 129 4.68 8.56 5.34
N GLY A 130 5.44 7.51 5.01
CA GLY A 130 5.49 6.31 5.84
C GLY A 130 6.45 5.24 5.35
N VAL A 131 6.57 4.21 6.19
CA VAL A 131 7.41 3.04 5.95
C VAL A 131 6.54 1.80 6.01
N LYS A 132 6.61 0.98 4.96
CA LYS A 132 6.01 -0.34 4.95
C LYS A 132 6.91 -1.35 5.67
N VAL A 133 6.29 -2.19 6.48
CA VAL A 133 6.91 -3.28 7.27
C VAL A 133 6.09 -4.56 7.13
N ARG A 134 6.59 -5.71 7.63
CA ARG A 134 5.88 -7.00 7.47
C ARG A 134 5.87 -7.84 8.75
N PRO A 135 4.80 -8.60 9.02
CA PRO A 135 4.79 -9.58 10.11
C PRO A 135 5.54 -10.86 9.73
N ASN A 136 5.63 -11.15 8.42
CA ASN A 136 6.42 -12.20 7.74
C ASN A 136 6.06 -13.67 8.02
N GLY A 137 5.81 -14.07 9.27
CA GLY A 137 5.41 -15.44 9.56
C GLY A 137 5.36 -15.81 11.04
N PHE A 138 5.16 -17.11 11.28
CA PHE A 138 5.17 -17.71 12.61
C PHE A 138 6.46 -18.49 12.86
N VAL A 139 6.95 -18.45 14.10
CA VAL A 139 8.07 -19.30 14.53
C VAL A 139 7.60 -20.75 14.64
N LYS A 140 8.32 -21.68 13.99
CA LYS A 140 7.98 -23.10 14.00
C LYS A 140 8.05 -23.67 15.44
N GLY A 141 6.98 -24.30 15.89
CA GLY A 141 6.89 -24.92 17.22
C GLY A 141 6.59 -23.95 18.37
N GLU A 142 6.44 -22.65 18.10
CA GLU A 142 6.00 -21.66 19.08
C GLU A 142 4.47 -21.52 19.07
N ASP A 143 3.88 -21.19 20.22
CA ASP A 143 2.50 -20.73 20.27
C ASP A 143 2.35 -19.45 19.42
N ARG A 144 1.44 -19.49 18.44
CA ARG A 144 1.12 -18.36 17.55
C ARG A 144 0.81 -17.08 18.32
N ARG A 145 0.17 -17.18 19.50
CA ARG A 145 -0.15 -16.01 20.33
C ARG A 145 1.11 -15.28 20.78
N ARG A 146 2.19 -16.00 21.08
CA ARG A 146 3.47 -15.41 21.48
C ARG A 146 4.11 -14.63 20.33
N THR A 147 4.08 -15.17 19.12
CA THR A 147 4.57 -14.44 17.94
C THR A 147 3.71 -13.20 17.66
N ILE A 148 2.37 -13.30 17.75
CA ILE A 148 1.44 -12.17 17.56
C ILE A 148 1.72 -11.05 18.58
N GLN A 149 1.85 -11.41 19.86
CA GLN A 149 2.18 -10.45 20.93
C GLN A 149 3.49 -9.73 20.66
N ARG A 150 4.55 -10.49 20.33
CA ARG A 150 5.87 -9.94 20.01
C ARG A 150 5.82 -8.94 18.85
N ILE A 151 5.13 -9.28 17.76
CA ILE A 151 5.01 -8.37 16.61
C ILE A 151 4.25 -7.10 17.00
N GLY A 152 3.12 -7.23 17.71
CA GLY A 152 2.33 -6.08 18.15
C GLY A 152 3.11 -5.13 19.07
N GLU A 153 3.83 -5.68 20.05
CA GLU A 153 4.67 -4.89 20.98
C GLU A 153 5.84 -4.20 20.27
N ALA A 154 6.48 -4.88 19.31
CA ALA A 154 7.52 -4.30 18.49
C ALA A 154 6.99 -3.14 17.65
N LEU A 155 5.82 -3.30 17.03
CA LEU A 155 5.15 -2.23 16.27
C LEU A 155 4.78 -1.05 17.16
N ARG A 156 4.24 -1.29 18.37
CA ARG A 156 3.97 -0.23 19.36
C ARG A 156 5.24 0.56 19.69
N THR A 157 6.37 -0.13 19.82
CA THR A 157 7.67 0.52 20.08
C THR A 157 8.09 1.37 18.89
N CYS A 158 8.00 0.85 17.67
CA CYS A 158 8.29 1.60 16.44
C CYS A 158 7.36 2.82 16.29
N ALA A 159 6.10 2.70 16.72
CA ALA A 159 5.09 3.74 16.60
C ALA A 159 5.43 5.02 17.39
N LYS A 160 6.14 4.87 18.51
CA LYS A 160 6.69 6.01 19.27
C LYS A 160 7.68 6.82 18.42
N SER A 161 8.56 6.15 17.69
CA SER A 161 9.46 6.81 16.73
C SER A 161 8.68 7.41 15.56
N ALA A 162 7.60 6.76 15.12
CA ALA A 162 6.78 7.25 14.03
C ALA A 162 6.08 8.58 14.37
N ASP A 163 5.69 8.79 15.64
CA ASP A 163 5.18 10.08 16.10
C ASP A 163 6.24 11.19 16.03
N GLU A 164 7.47 10.92 16.47
CA GLU A 164 8.56 11.91 16.43
C GLU A 164 8.87 12.40 15.01
N PHE A 165 8.61 11.56 14.00
CA PHE A 165 8.89 11.87 12.59
C PHE A 165 7.63 12.18 11.77
N GLU A 166 6.46 12.15 12.40
CA GLU A 166 5.15 12.32 11.74
C GLU A 166 4.94 11.37 10.55
N GLN A 167 5.35 10.11 10.69
CA GLN A 167 5.28 9.07 9.65
C GLN A 167 4.27 7.98 10.00
N GLN A 168 3.77 7.26 9.01
CA GLN A 168 3.03 6.01 9.22
C GLN A 168 3.95 4.79 9.22
N ILE A 169 3.61 3.79 10.03
CA ILE A 169 4.07 2.42 9.89
C ILE A 169 2.94 1.64 9.20
N ARG A 170 3.18 1.23 7.96
CA ARG A 170 2.21 0.52 7.13
C ARG A 170 2.49 -0.98 7.23
N LEU A 171 1.80 -1.68 8.12
CA LEU A 171 1.92 -3.14 8.24
C LEU A 171 1.23 -3.80 7.06
N GLU A 172 2.00 -4.37 6.14
CA GLU A 172 1.45 -5.10 5.00
C GLU A 172 0.80 -6.40 5.46
N VAL A 173 -0.39 -6.70 4.92
CA VAL A 173 -1.05 -8.00 5.04
C VAL A 173 -0.20 -9.05 4.33
N HIS A 174 0.80 -9.59 5.03
CA HIS A 174 1.89 -10.37 4.43
C HIS A 174 2.30 -11.56 5.29
N GLY A 175 2.96 -12.54 4.67
CA GLY A 175 3.68 -13.59 5.36
C GLY A 175 2.87 -14.88 5.56
N ARG A 176 3.58 -16.00 5.71
CA ARG A 176 2.96 -17.32 5.78
C ARG A 176 2.20 -17.46 7.11
N GLY A 177 0.89 -17.58 7.02
CA GLY A 177 -0.02 -17.64 8.17
C GLY A 177 -0.32 -16.29 8.82
N THR A 178 0.60 -15.31 8.77
CA THR A 178 0.39 -13.96 9.30
C THR A 178 -0.40 -13.06 8.37
N LYS A 179 -0.48 -13.37 7.07
CA LYS A 179 -1.32 -12.63 6.11
C LYS A 179 -2.83 -12.79 6.31
N ASP A 180 -3.25 -13.64 7.24
CA ASP A 180 -4.67 -13.77 7.58
C ASP A 180 -5.18 -12.46 8.21
N PRO A 181 -6.22 -11.80 7.66
CA PRO A 181 -6.77 -10.56 8.19
C PRO A 181 -7.17 -10.64 9.67
N ALA A 182 -7.61 -11.81 10.17
CA ALA A 182 -7.90 -11.99 11.59
C ALA A 182 -6.63 -11.98 12.46
N VAL A 183 -5.48 -12.41 11.94
CA VAL A 183 -4.18 -12.34 12.62
C VAL A 183 -3.64 -10.92 12.57
N ILE A 184 -3.68 -10.26 11.41
CA ILE A 184 -3.28 -8.85 11.26
C ILE A 184 -4.06 -8.00 12.25
N ARG A 185 -5.37 -8.23 12.38
CA ARG A 185 -6.22 -7.52 13.34
C ARG A 185 -5.69 -7.62 14.77
N GLN A 186 -5.38 -8.84 15.23
CA GLN A 186 -4.84 -9.05 16.57
C GLN A 186 -3.50 -8.33 16.76
N ILE A 187 -2.61 -8.38 15.77
CA ILE A 187 -1.31 -7.70 15.82
C ILE A 187 -1.50 -6.18 15.99
N VAL A 188 -2.37 -5.56 15.18
CA VAL A 188 -2.57 -4.10 15.23
C VAL A 188 -3.38 -3.66 16.44
N ASP A 189 -4.24 -4.53 17.00
CA ASP A 189 -4.92 -4.30 18.29
C ASP A 189 -3.93 -4.35 19.45
N ILE A 190 -2.90 -5.20 19.40
CA ILE A 190 -1.83 -5.20 20.40
C ILE A 190 -0.91 -3.99 20.19
N ALA A 191 -0.63 -3.58 18.96
CA ALA A 191 0.14 -2.37 18.72
C ALA A 191 -0.56 -1.13 19.32
N ASP A 192 -1.87 -1.04 19.14
CA ASP A 192 -2.77 -0.01 19.67
C ASP A 192 -2.22 1.41 19.54
N HIS A 193 -1.96 1.82 18.29
CA HIS A 193 -1.38 3.14 18.01
C HIS A 193 -1.85 3.69 16.65
N PRO A 194 -2.21 4.98 16.55
CA PRO A 194 -2.72 5.57 15.30
C PRO A 194 -1.69 5.59 14.16
N ARG A 195 -0.40 5.65 14.48
CA ARG A 195 0.68 5.53 13.48
C ARG A 195 0.86 4.12 12.91
N VAL A 196 0.28 3.09 13.53
CA VAL A 196 0.34 1.71 13.01
C VAL A 196 -0.93 1.44 12.22
N THR A 197 -0.79 1.56 10.90
CA THR A 197 -1.84 1.32 9.92
C THR A 197 -1.61 -0.01 9.20
N VAL A 198 -2.64 -0.48 8.51
CA VAL A 198 -2.61 -1.68 7.68
C VAL A 198 -2.49 -1.28 6.22
N CYS A 199 -1.53 -1.87 5.52
CA CYS A 199 -1.48 -1.85 4.06
C CYS A 199 -2.09 -3.16 3.54
N TRP A 200 -3.29 -3.08 2.96
CA TRP A 200 -3.91 -4.21 2.28
C TRP A 200 -3.02 -4.65 1.12
N ASN A 201 -2.87 -5.95 0.88
CA ASN A 201 -1.89 -6.47 -0.10
C ASN A 201 -2.49 -7.25 -1.27
N SER A 202 -3.80 -7.43 -1.30
CA SER A 202 -4.46 -8.11 -2.41
C SER A 202 -3.98 -9.55 -2.63
N ASN A 203 -3.78 -10.31 -1.55
CA ASN A 203 -3.28 -11.68 -1.66
C ASN A 203 -4.36 -12.65 -2.17
N PRO A 204 -3.96 -13.71 -2.89
CA PRO A 204 -4.85 -14.83 -3.15
C PRO A 204 -5.33 -15.49 -1.85
N GLY A 205 -6.62 -15.88 -1.85
CA GLY A 205 -7.27 -16.61 -0.75
C GLY A 205 -7.77 -15.73 0.40
N GLU A 206 -7.98 -14.43 0.16
CA GLU A 206 -8.52 -13.47 1.15
C GLU A 206 -10.05 -13.38 1.15
N THR A 207 -10.73 -14.03 0.20
CA THR A 207 -12.19 -14.03 0.10
C THR A 207 -12.80 -15.09 1.02
N ILE A 208 -13.97 -14.75 1.57
CA ILE A 208 -14.86 -15.69 2.28
C ILE A 208 -16.16 -15.69 1.47
N ASP A 209 -16.56 -16.87 1.00
CA ASP A 209 -17.74 -17.06 0.13
C ASP A 209 -17.74 -16.13 -1.10
N GLY A 210 -16.56 -15.91 -1.69
CA GLY A 210 -16.37 -15.08 -2.88
C GLY A 210 -16.32 -13.58 -2.63
N SER A 211 -16.41 -13.11 -1.38
CA SER A 211 -16.38 -11.68 -1.03
C SER A 211 -15.20 -11.30 -0.14
N LEU A 212 -14.65 -10.09 -0.33
CA LEU A 212 -13.70 -9.48 0.61
C LEU A 212 -14.39 -8.87 1.82
N GLU A 213 -15.70 -8.60 1.76
CA GLU A 213 -16.40 -7.74 2.72
C GLU A 213 -16.11 -8.10 4.17
N THR A 214 -16.20 -9.39 4.51
CA THR A 214 -15.91 -9.87 5.88
C THR A 214 -14.50 -9.49 6.32
N ASN A 215 -13.49 -9.73 5.48
CA ASN A 215 -12.10 -9.48 5.84
C ASN A 215 -11.70 -8.00 5.71
N PHE A 216 -12.28 -7.28 4.75
CA PHE A 216 -12.15 -5.84 4.62
C PHE A 216 -12.70 -5.15 5.87
N ASN A 217 -13.92 -5.48 6.29
CA ASN A 217 -14.57 -4.87 7.48
C ASN A 217 -13.79 -5.11 8.77
N ARG A 218 -13.02 -6.22 8.88
CA ARG A 218 -12.13 -6.45 10.04
C ARG A 218 -11.04 -5.39 10.16
N LEU A 219 -10.52 -4.91 9.03
CA LEU A 219 -9.34 -4.04 8.95
C LEU A 219 -9.67 -2.62 8.48
N ALA A 220 -10.89 -2.34 8.00
CA ALA A 220 -11.26 -1.09 7.35
C ALA A 220 -10.92 0.16 8.18
N ASN A 221 -11.16 0.12 9.50
CA ASN A 221 -10.86 1.22 10.41
C ASN A 221 -9.36 1.34 10.80
N ARG A 222 -8.51 0.45 10.28
CA ARG A 222 -7.06 0.43 10.49
C ARG A 222 -6.28 0.60 9.18
N LEU A 223 -6.95 0.65 8.02
CA LEU A 223 -6.28 0.87 6.74
C LEU A 223 -5.54 2.20 6.73
N GLY A 224 -4.34 2.19 6.14
CA GLY A 224 -3.57 3.40 5.88
C GLY A 224 -4.08 4.18 4.68
N ASP A 225 -3.30 5.16 4.27
CA ASP A 225 -3.51 5.95 3.05
C ASP A 225 -3.04 5.22 1.77
N VAL A 226 -2.51 4.00 1.91
CA VAL A 226 -1.93 3.20 0.84
C VAL A 226 -2.47 1.77 0.92
N ILE A 227 -2.88 1.25 -0.24
CA ILE A 227 -3.20 -0.16 -0.46
C ILE A 227 -2.33 -0.67 -1.60
N HIS A 228 -1.83 -1.89 -1.45
CA HIS A 228 -1.16 -2.62 -2.52
C HIS A 228 -2.17 -3.47 -3.26
N ILE A 229 -2.13 -3.34 -4.57
CA ILE A 229 -2.84 -4.17 -5.53
C ILE A 229 -1.81 -4.94 -6.35
N HIS A 230 -2.20 -6.12 -6.81
CA HIS A 230 -1.39 -6.89 -7.75
C HIS A 230 -1.76 -6.49 -9.19
N ASP A 231 -1.75 -7.44 -10.11
CA ASP A 231 -2.02 -7.20 -11.52
C ASP A 231 -3.43 -6.62 -11.71
N LEU A 232 -3.52 -5.46 -12.37
CA LEU A 232 -4.77 -4.74 -12.65
C LEU A 232 -5.72 -5.52 -13.56
N PHE A 233 -5.23 -6.57 -14.22
CA PHE A 233 -5.98 -7.41 -15.14
C PHE A 233 -6.21 -8.84 -14.61
N ASP A 234 -5.91 -9.11 -13.35
CA ASP A 234 -6.17 -10.45 -12.78
C ASP A 234 -7.66 -10.64 -12.47
N GLU A 235 -8.38 -11.31 -13.37
CA GLU A 235 -9.80 -11.64 -13.20
C GLU A 235 -10.09 -12.62 -12.04
N ARG A 236 -9.06 -13.17 -11.37
CA ARG A 236 -9.21 -14.19 -10.32
C ARG A 236 -9.26 -13.61 -8.90
N TYR A 237 -8.85 -12.36 -8.72
CA TYR A 237 -8.97 -11.69 -7.42
C TYR A 237 -10.38 -11.03 -7.35
N PRO A 238 -10.79 -10.51 -6.17
CA PRO A 238 -10.30 -9.25 -5.66
C PRO A 238 -9.69 -8.29 -6.68
#